data_AF-A0A0D0E6A0-F1
#
_entry.id   AF-A0A0D0E6A0-F1
#
_cell.length_a   1.000
_cell.length_b   1.000
_cell.length_c   1.000
_cell.angle_alpha   90.00
_cell.angle_beta   90.00
_cell.angle_gamma   90.00
#
_symmetry.space_group_name_H-M   'P 1'
#
loop_
_entity.id
_entity.type
_entity.pdbx_description
1 polymer ?
#
loop_
_entity_poly.entity_id
_entity_poly.type
_entity_poly.pdbx_seq_one_letter_code
_entity_poly.pdbx_strand_id
1 'polypeptide(L)'
;IQIKVAVLCGSKPESKWIRGFLMCHPDITLGKPPALDLQCCQSFNCTVVKHHFELLKKVIKEKEIPWENIYNMDEKGCQCGGGQKKSPEKYFVP
;
A
#
# COMPACT_ATOMS: atom_id res chain seq x y z
N ILE A 1 0.85 -19.98 2.99
CA ILE A 1 2.09 -20.44 2.32
C ILE A 1 1.92 -21.87 1.79
N GLN A 2 1.63 -22.86 2.63
CA GLN A 2 1.48 -24.26 2.20
C GLN A 2 0.45 -24.49 1.10
N ILE A 3 -0.69 -23.79 1.12
CA ILE A 3 -1.71 -23.88 0.04
C ILE A 3 -1.16 -23.36 -1.29
N LYS A 4 -0.45 -22.21 -1.28
CA LYS A 4 0.17 -21.64 -2.49
C LYS A 4 1.29 -22.55 -3.02
N VAL A 5 2.08 -23.13 -2.13
CA VAL A 5 3.14 -24.09 -2.49
C VAL A 5 2.53 -25.40 -3.03
N ALA A 6 1.40 -25.86 -2.49
CA ALA A 6 0.72 -27.04 -3.00
C ALA A 6 0.19 -26.87 -4.43
N VAL A 7 -0.31 -25.68 -4.77
CA VAL A 7 -0.71 -25.33 -6.14
C VAL A 7 0.48 -25.35 -7.09
N LEU A 8 1.66 -24.91 -6.63
CA LEU A 8 2.89 -24.89 -7.44
C LEU A 8 3.53 -26.29 -7.61
N CYS A 9 3.52 -27.10 -6.56
CA CYS A 9 4.17 -28.42 -6.53
C CYS A 9 3.24 -29.57 -6.96
N GLY A 10 1.96 -29.29 -7.25
CA GLY A 10 0.95 -30.29 -7.59
C GLY A 10 0.63 -31.29 -6.47
N SER A 11 1.24 -31.13 -5.30
CA SER A 11 1.15 -32.02 -4.15
C SER A 11 1.29 -31.21 -2.86
N LYS A 12 0.65 -31.67 -1.79
CA LYS A 12 0.70 -30.99 -0.50
C LYS A 12 2.10 -31.17 0.11
N PRO A 13 2.88 -30.09 0.32
CA PRO A 13 4.18 -30.21 0.96
C PRO A 13 4.01 -30.62 2.43
N GLU A 14 4.98 -31.36 2.96
CA GLU A 14 5.03 -31.69 4.37
C GLU A 14 5.15 -30.43 5.24
N SER A 15 4.69 -30.53 6.49
CA SER A 15 4.75 -29.41 7.45
C SER A 15 6.16 -28.89 7.68
N LYS A 16 7.18 -29.74 7.50
CA LYS A 16 8.61 -29.41 7.66
C LYS A 16 9.24 -28.74 6.43
N TRP A 17 8.57 -28.74 5.27
CA TRP A 17 9.13 -28.26 4.01
C TRP A 17 9.62 -26.81 4.09
N ILE A 18 8.84 -25.91 4.70
CA ILE A 18 9.21 -24.49 4.85
C ILE A 18 10.53 -24.34 5.64
N ARG A 19 10.72 -25.17 6.67
CA ARG A 19 11.95 -25.15 7.46
C ARG A 19 13.15 -25.65 6.65
N GLY A 20 12.98 -26.72 5.88
CA GLY A 20 14.02 -27.22 4.97
C GLY A 20 14.40 -26.18 3.92
N PHE A 21 13.41 -25.54 3.30
CA PHE A 21 13.61 -24.49 2.31
C PHE A 21 14.43 -23.31 2.87
N LEU A 22 14.09 -22.81 4.06
CA LEU A 22 14.83 -21.72 4.71
C LEU A 22 16.24 -22.13 5.17
N MET A 23 16.49 -23.42 5.45
CA MET A 23 17.85 -23.90 5.71
C MET A 23 18.71 -23.95 4.45
N CYS A 24 18.12 -24.28 3.30
CA CYS A 24 18.82 -24.27 2.01
C CYS A 24 19.07 -22.84 1.49
N HIS A 25 18.26 -21.86 1.91
CA HIS A 25 18.30 -20.47 1.47
C HIS A 25 18.44 -19.51 2.65
N PRO A 26 19.64 -19.40 3.26
CA PRO A 26 19.88 -18.54 4.42
C PRO A 26 19.83 -17.03 4.09
N ASP A 27 19.86 -16.68 2.81
CA ASP A 27 19.65 -15.34 2.27
C ASP A 27 18.21 -14.84 2.43
N ILE A 28 17.25 -15.75 2.60
CA ILE A 28 15.83 -15.42 2.74
C ILE A 28 15.50 -15.17 4.22
N THR A 29 15.10 -13.95 4.52
CA THR A 29 14.60 -13.58 5.86
C THR A 29 13.08 -13.53 5.89
N LEU A 30 12.47 -14.13 6.92
CA LEU A 30 11.03 -13.99 7.13
C LEU A 30 10.73 -12.64 7.80
N GLY A 31 10.09 -11.75 7.05
CA GLY A 31 9.56 -10.49 7.58
C GLY A 31 8.09 -10.61 7.93
N LYS A 32 7.65 -9.91 8.99
CA LYS A 32 6.24 -9.60 9.19
C LYS A 32 5.90 -8.47 8.22
N PRO A 33 4.92 -8.64 7.30
CA PRO A 33 4.48 -7.51 6.48
C PRO A 33 3.99 -6.39 7.40
N PRO A 34 4.25 -5.12 7.08
CA PRO A 34 3.64 -4.01 7.80
C PRO A 34 2.12 -4.19 7.76
N ALA A 35 1.44 -3.84 8.85
CA ALA A 35 -0.01 -3.79 8.84
C ALA A 35 -0.40 -2.74 7.81
N LEU A 36 -0.98 -3.18 6.69
CA LEU A 36 -1.66 -2.27 5.79
C LEU A 36 -2.82 -1.66 6.56
N ASP A 37 -2.93 -0.34 6.49
CA ASP A 37 -4.09 0.34 7.03
C ASP A 37 -5.36 -0.20 6.34
N LEU A 38 -6.37 -0.55 7.13
CA LEU A 38 -7.57 -1.24 6.64
C LEU A 38 -8.32 -0.37 5.63
N GLN A 39 -8.31 0.95 5.85
CA GLN A 39 -8.92 1.93 4.95
C GLN A 39 -8.19 1.98 3.61
N CYS A 40 -6.87 1.86 3.61
CA CYS A 40 -6.06 1.74 2.41
C CYS A 40 -6.40 0.44 1.64
N CYS A 41 -6.46 -0.71 2.32
CA CYS A 41 -6.87 -1.99 1.71
C CYS A 41 -8.26 -1.94 1.05
N GLN A 42 -9.23 -1.30 1.71
CA GLN A 42 -10.60 -1.15 1.19
C GLN A 42 -10.65 -0.22 -0.04
N SER A 43 -9.74 0.74 -0.13
CA SER A 43 -9.66 1.71 -1.21
C SER A 43 -9.02 1.13 -2.49
N PHE A 44 -8.26 0.04 -2.39
CA PHE A 44 -7.71 -0.72 -3.54
C PHE A 44 -8.71 -1.67 -4.22
N ASN A 45 -9.99 -1.29 -4.23
CA ASN A 45 -11.03 -1.97 -4.99
C ASN A 45 -10.95 -1.54 -6.47
N CYS A 46 -10.97 -2.48 -7.42
CA CYS A 46 -10.93 -2.19 -8.86
C CYS A 46 -11.97 -1.15 -9.32
N THR A 47 -13.20 -1.22 -8.81
CA THR A 47 -14.29 -0.27 -9.07
C THR A 47 -13.95 1.13 -8.53
N VAL A 48 -13.42 1.21 -7.31
CA VAL A 48 -13.03 2.49 -6.69
C VAL A 48 -11.87 3.13 -7.46
N VAL A 49 -10.85 2.34 -7.79
CA VAL A 49 -9.70 2.78 -8.58
C VAL A 49 -10.13 3.24 -9.97
N LYS A 50 -10.99 2.46 -10.65
CA LYS A 50 -11.52 2.84 -11.97
C LYS A 50 -12.30 4.14 -11.90
N HIS A 51 -13.20 4.28 -10.93
CA HIS A 51 -13.99 5.49 -10.75
C HIS A 51 -13.11 6.73 -10.49
N HIS A 52 -12.07 6.59 -9.68
CA HIS A 52 -11.08 7.64 -9.44
C HIS A 52 -10.44 8.12 -10.75
N PHE A 53 -9.96 7.20 -11.60
CA PHE A 53 -9.34 7.57 -12.87
C PHE A 53 -10.32 8.16 -13.88
N GLU A 54 -11.58 7.74 -13.87
CA GLU A 54 -12.63 8.36 -14.70
C GLU A 54 -12.88 9.83 -14.31
N LEU A 55 -12.97 10.11 -13.01
CA LEU A 55 -13.11 11.47 -12.49
C LEU A 55 -11.87 12.32 -12.80
N LEU A 56 -10.67 11.77 -12.58
CA LEU A 56 -9.41 12.46 -12.88
C LEU A 56 -9.33 12.83 -14.37
N LYS A 57 -9.66 11.89 -15.26
CA LYS A 57 -9.69 12.12 -16.71
C LYS A 57 -10.70 13.20 -17.10
N LYS A 58 -11.85 13.25 -16.43
CA LYS A 58 -12.86 14.31 -16.66
C LYS A 58 -12.29 15.68 -16.28
N VAL A 59 -11.67 15.82 -15.12
CA VAL A 59 -11.08 17.09 -14.66
C VAL A 59 -9.93 17.55 -15.57
N ILE A 60 -9.04 16.64 -15.99
CA ILE A 60 -7.93 16.97 -16.90
C ILE A 60 -8.46 17.54 -18.21
N LYS A 61 -9.54 16.96 -18.75
CA LYS A 61 -10.18 17.43 -19.98
C LYS A 61 -10.90 18.77 -19.80
N GLU A 62 -11.67 18.92 -18.73
CA GLU A 62 -12.43 20.15 -18.46
C GLU A 62 -11.54 21.37 -18.23
N LYS A 63 -10.37 21.15 -17.64
CA LYS A 63 -9.41 22.22 -17.30
C LYS A 63 -8.24 22.33 -18.29
N GLU A 64 -8.25 21.54 -19.36
CA GLU A 64 -7.19 21.48 -20.37
C GLU A 64 -5.78 21.40 -19.76
N ILE A 65 -5.62 20.56 -18.72
CA ILE A 65 -4.36 20.46 -17.98
C ILE A 65 -3.34 19.71 -18.86
N PRO A 66 -2.19 20.33 -19.20
CA PRO A 66 -1.16 19.64 -19.95
C PRO A 66 -0.54 18.53 -19.09
N TRP A 67 -0.10 17.45 -19.74
CA TRP A 67 0.47 16.28 -19.05
C TRP A 67 1.66 16.63 -18.15
N GLU A 68 2.43 17.65 -18.51
CA GLU A 68 3.57 18.17 -17.75
C GLU A 68 3.18 18.72 -16.37
N ASN A 69 1.90 19.09 -16.19
CA ASN A 69 1.36 19.65 -14.95
C ASN A 69 0.59 18.63 -14.11
N ILE A 70 0.74 17.34 -14.40
CA ILE A 70 0.16 16.24 -13.60
C ILE A 70 1.24 15.72 -12.65
N TYR A 71 1.17 16.15 -11.40
CA TYR A 71 2.13 15.77 -10.36
C TYR A 71 1.57 14.63 -9.50
N ASN A 72 2.41 13.64 -9.18
CA ASN A 72 2.04 12.63 -8.18
C ASN A 72 2.16 13.24 -6.77
N MET A 73 1.06 13.25 -6.01
CA MET A 73 0.96 13.90 -4.70
C MET A 73 0.78 12.89 -3.55
N ASP A 74 1.31 11.67 -3.67
CA ASP A 74 0.93 10.53 -2.82
C ASP A 74 1.86 10.22 -1.62
N GLU A 75 3.05 10.83 -1.50
CA GLU A 75 3.94 10.49 -0.37
C GLU A 75 4.48 11.70 0.44
N LYS A 76 4.58 12.89 -0.17
CA LYS A 76 5.10 14.12 0.47
C LYS A 76 4.44 15.43 -0.03
N GLY A 77 3.36 15.36 -0.78
CA GLY A 77 2.71 16.52 -1.41
C GLY A 77 1.83 17.30 -0.44
N CYS A 78 2.34 18.44 0.07
CA CYS A 78 1.61 19.43 0.89
C CYS A 78 1.26 18.98 2.32
N GLN A 79 2.26 18.59 3.12
CA GLN A 79 2.10 18.46 4.57
C GLN A 79 2.05 19.87 5.22
N CYS A 80 0.89 20.52 5.21
CA CYS A 80 0.67 21.85 5.84
C CYS A 80 0.54 21.81 7.38
N GLY A 81 1.22 20.86 8.03
CA GLY A 81 1.18 20.66 9.48
C GLY A 81 0.45 19.37 9.88
N GLY A 82 1.05 18.65 10.84
CA GLY A 82 0.50 17.38 11.34
C GLY A 82 1.54 16.27 11.42
N GLY A 83 2.76 16.57 11.86
CA GLY A 83 3.55 15.53 12.52
C GLY A 83 2.77 15.15 13.79
N GLN A 84 2.20 13.95 13.83
CA GLN A 84 1.60 13.44 15.06
C GLN A 84 2.68 13.35 16.14
N LYS A 85 2.78 14.40 16.96
CA LYS A 85 3.19 14.29 18.35
C LYS A 85 2.03 14.81 19.18
N LYS A 86 1.39 13.88 19.89
CA LYS A 86 0.42 14.18 20.94
C LYS A 86 1.13 14.99 22.03
N SER A 87 1.01 16.31 22.02
CA SER A 87 1.22 17.14 23.20
C SER A 87 -0.13 17.77 23.57
N PRO A 88 -0.62 17.60 24.81
CA PRO A 88 -1.95 18.08 25.21
C PRO A 88 -2.02 19.60 25.43
N GLU A 89 -0.90 20.32 25.26
CA GLU A 89 -0.84 21.75 25.51
C GLU A 89 -1.45 22.53 24.35
N LYS A 90 -2.57 23.19 24.65
CA LYS A 90 -3.20 24.19 23.78
C LYS A 90 -2.82 25.56 24.32
N TYR A 91 -2.26 26.41 23.45
CA TYR A 91 -2.02 27.81 23.78
C TYR A 91 -3.15 28.67 23.22
N PHE A 92 -3.57 29.68 23.96
CA PHE A 92 -4.38 30.75 23.42
C PHE A 92 -3.46 31.76 22.73
N VAL A 93 -3.85 32.17 21.53
CA VAL A 93 -3.21 33.24 20.76
C VAL A 93 -4.17 34.43 20.78
N PRO A 94 -3.70 35.69 20.93
CA PRO A 94 -4.56 36.86 20.86
C PRO A 94 -5.29 37.00 19.52
#